data_AF-A0A6G4RBA6-F1
#
_entry.id   AF-A0A6G4RBA6-F1
#
_cell.length_a   1.000
_cell.length_b   1.000
_cell.length_c   1.000
_cell.angle_alpha   90.00
_cell.angle_beta   90.00
_cell.angle_gamma   90.00
#
_symmetry.space_group_name_H-M   'P 1'
#
loop_
_entity.id
_entity.type
_entity.pdbx_description
1 polymer ?
#
loop_
_entity_poly.entity_id
_entity_poly.type
_entity_poly.pdbx_seq_one_letter_code
_entity_poly.pdbx_strand_id
1 'polypeptide(L)'
;MADIRTYTLIYVALLVLGTGKFVFFSFPDVFSYWMAFAGTIVLAIIKTLLIAAYFQHLIEEPRAITYMVSVAVFMVLLLTIAAGYSIQ
;
A
#
# COMPACT_ATOMS: atom_id res chain seq x y z
N MET A 1 -1.48 -5.42 21.11
CA MET A 1 -0.52 -6.55 21.20
C MET A 1 0.73 -6.17 20.41
N ALA A 2 1.56 -5.27 20.94
CA ALA A 2 2.75 -4.80 20.23
C ALA A 2 4.01 -5.51 20.75
N ASP A 3 4.38 -6.61 20.11
CA ASP A 3 5.69 -7.24 20.34
C ASP A 3 6.75 -6.58 19.45
N ILE A 4 7.86 -6.18 20.06
CA ILE A 4 8.94 -5.47 19.37
C ILE A 4 9.50 -6.30 18.21
N ARG A 5 9.55 -7.63 18.35
CA ARG A 5 10.02 -8.52 17.30
C ARG A 5 9.13 -8.44 16.05
N THR A 6 7.81 -8.53 16.23
CA THR A 6 6.83 -8.45 15.14
C THR A 6 6.93 -7.10 14.42
N TYR A 7 6.96 -6.00 15.17
CA TYR A 7 7.05 -4.66 14.58
C TYR A 7 8.39 -4.42 13.88
N THR A 8 9.49 -4.97 14.42
CA THR A 8 10.80 -4.90 13.77
C THR A 8 10.81 -5.67 12.45
N LEU A 9 10.23 -6.88 12.41
CA LEU A 9 10.13 -7.66 11.18
C LEU A 9 9.30 -6.94 10.10
N ILE A 10 8.15 -6.39 10.50
CA ILE A 10 7.31 -5.63 9.56
C ILE A 10 8.02 -4.36 9.11
N TYR A 11 8.73 -3.66 10.00
CA TYR A 11 9.54 -2.50 9.63
C TYR A 11 10.58 -2.83 8.55
N VAL A 12 11.31 -3.93 8.71
CA VAL A 12 12.27 -4.40 7.68
C VAL A 12 11.55 -4.73 6.37
N ALA A 13 10.39 -5.39 6.43
CA ALA A 13 9.58 -5.64 5.24
C ALA A 13 9.13 -4.34 4.56
N LEU A 14 8.71 -3.31 5.32
CA LEU A 14 8.33 -2.00 4.80
C LEU A 14 9.50 -1.27 4.13
N LEU A 15 10.72 -1.43 4.66
CA LEU A 15 11.94 -0.92 4.02
C LEU A 15 12.16 -1.61 2.68
N VAL A 16 12.14 -2.95 2.65
CA VAL A 16 12.32 -3.74 1.42
C VAL A 16 11.24 -3.41 0.38
N LEU A 17 9.98 -3.30 0.76
CA LEU A 17 8.89 -2.92 -0.14
C LEU A 17 9.03 -1.48 -0.67
N GLY A 18 9.66 -0.59 0.10
CA GLY A 18 9.93 0.77 -0.30
C GLY A 18 11.10 0.87 -1.28
N THR A 19 12.26 0.34 -0.89
CA THR A 19 13.49 0.40 -1.69
C THR A 19 13.48 -0.59 -2.86
N GLY A 20 12.78 -1.71 -2.74
CA GLY A 20 12.64 -2.70 -3.81
C GLY A 20 11.99 -2.14 -5.07
N LYS A 21 11.20 -1.06 -4.97
CA LYS A 21 10.61 -0.39 -6.15
C LYS A 21 11.65 0.12 -7.14
N PHE A 22 12.84 0.49 -6.66
CA PHE A 22 13.93 0.95 -7.53
C PHE A 22 14.36 -0.14 -8.51
N VAL A 23 14.30 -1.42 -8.11
CA VAL A 23 14.66 -2.56 -8.96
C VAL A 23 13.86 -2.54 -10.26
N PHE A 24 12.56 -2.22 -10.20
CA PHE A 24 11.71 -2.20 -11.38
C PHE A 24 12.14 -1.19 -12.44
N PHE A 25 12.70 -0.04 -12.04
CA PHE A 25 13.10 1.02 -12.96
C PHE A 25 14.60 1.02 -13.28
N SER A 26 15.41 0.31 -12.49
CA SER A 26 16.87 0.20 -12.73
C SER A 26 17.24 -0.87 -13.75
N PHE A 27 16.33 -1.79 -14.10
CA PHE A 27 16.58 -2.87 -15.07
C PHE A 27 15.58 -2.84 -16.23
N PRO A 28 15.71 -1.86 -17.16
CA PRO A 28 14.77 -1.70 -18.27
C PRO A 28 14.78 -2.87 -19.28
N ASP A 29 15.88 -3.62 -19.36
CA ASP A 29 15.98 -4.82 -20.21
C ASP A 29 15.15 -6.00 -19.67
N VAL A 30 14.84 -5.99 -18.36
CA VAL A 30 14.07 -7.04 -17.68
C VAL A 30 12.61 -6.62 -17.51
N PHE A 31 12.37 -5.35 -17.16
CA PHE A 31 11.04 -4.83 -16.87
C PHE A 31 10.65 -3.76 -17.89
N SER A 32 9.58 -4.00 -18.64
CA SER A 32 8.95 -2.95 -19.42
C SER A 32 8.40 -1.85 -18.49
N TYR A 33 8.22 -0.64 -19.03
CA TYR A 33 7.66 0.48 -18.27
C TYR A 33 6.34 0.12 -17.56
N TRP A 34 5.42 -0.55 -18.26
CA TRP A 34 4.13 -0.95 -17.69
C TRP A 34 4.26 -2.01 -16.60
N MET A 35 5.21 -2.95 -16.75
CA MET A 35 5.51 -3.92 -15.69
C MET A 35 6.12 -3.22 -14.47
N ALA A 36 7.03 -2.29 -14.68
CA ALA A 36 7.67 -1.54 -13.60
C ALA A 36 6.67 -0.66 -12.84
N PHE A 37 5.80 0.00 -13.57
CA PHE A 37 4.68 0.77 -13.04
C PHE A 37 3.72 -0.11 -12.22
N ALA A 38 3.24 -1.21 -12.81
CA ALA A 38 2.32 -2.12 -12.13
C ALA A 38 2.95 -2.75 -10.87
N GLY A 39 4.21 -3.19 -10.96
CA GLY A 39 4.95 -3.71 -9.82
C GLY A 39 5.07 -2.67 -8.69
N THR A 40 5.33 -1.42 -9.05
CA THR A 40 5.42 -0.31 -8.08
C THR A 40 4.09 -0.07 -7.37
N ILE A 41 2.97 -0.09 -8.10
CA ILE A 41 1.61 0.02 -7.54
C ILE A 41 1.35 -1.14 -6.56
N VAL A 42 1.64 -2.38 -6.96
CA VAL A 42 1.43 -3.56 -6.11
C VAL A 42 2.24 -3.47 -4.81
N LEU A 43 3.54 -3.15 -4.90
CA LEU A 43 4.38 -2.97 -3.70
C LEU A 43 3.88 -1.81 -2.82
N ALA A 44 3.35 -0.74 -3.42
CA ALA A 44 2.73 0.36 -2.66
C ALA A 44 1.51 -0.09 -1.88
N ILE A 45 0.60 -0.84 -2.51
CA ILE A 45 -0.62 -1.35 -1.87
C ILE A 45 -0.25 -2.25 -0.69
N ILE A 46 0.65 -3.22 -0.89
CA ILE A 46 1.08 -4.14 0.18
C ILE A 46 1.68 -3.33 1.35
N LYS A 47 2.54 -2.37 1.06
CA LYS A 47 3.16 -1.52 2.08
C LYS A 47 2.11 -0.76 2.89
N THR A 48 1.15 -0.12 2.21
CA THR A 48 0.08 0.64 2.87
C THR A 48 -0.81 -0.26 3.73
N LEU A 49 -1.13 -1.47 3.26
CA LEU A 49 -1.92 -2.44 4.04
C LEU A 49 -1.17 -2.89 5.31
N LEU A 50 0.13 -3.16 5.21
CA LEU A 50 0.96 -3.50 6.38
C LEU A 50 1.02 -2.35 7.39
N ILE A 51 1.14 -1.10 6.92
CA ILE A 51 1.11 0.08 7.79
C ILE A 51 -0.26 0.20 8.47
N ALA A 52 -1.35 0.11 7.72
CA ALA A 52 -2.70 0.21 8.26
C ALA A 52 -2.98 -0.88 9.30
N ALA A 53 -2.67 -2.13 8.97
CA ALA A 53 -2.92 -3.26 9.85
C ALA A 53 -2.11 -3.16 11.16
N TYR A 54 -0.80 -2.91 11.09
CA TYR A 54 0.10 -3.06 12.23
C TYR A 54 0.56 -1.73 12.85
N PHE A 55 0.94 -0.73 12.05
CA PHE A 55 1.43 0.54 12.60
C PHE A 55 0.31 1.50 12.98
N GLN A 56 -0.84 1.42 12.30
CA GLN A 56 -2.07 2.12 12.69
C GLN A 56 -2.99 1.24 13.55
N HIS A 57 -2.56 0.02 13.88
CA HIS A 57 -3.28 -0.93 14.73
C HIS A 57 -4.69 -1.30 14.25
N LEU A 58 -5.02 -1.12 12.96
CA LEU A 58 -6.37 -1.39 12.44
C LEU A 58 -6.81 -2.85 12.65
N ILE A 59 -5.86 -3.78 12.77
CA ILE A 59 -6.14 -5.20 13.05
C ILE A 59 -6.64 -5.44 14.49
N GLU A 60 -6.29 -4.55 15.42
CA GLU A 60 -6.66 -4.64 16.83
C GLU A 60 -7.94 -3.86 17.15
N GLU A 61 -8.36 -2.98 16.24
CA GLU A 61 -9.56 -2.15 16.39
C GLU A 61 -10.87 -2.96 16.23
N PRO A 62 -12.00 -2.45 16.78
CA PRO A 62 -13.30 -3.04 16.54
C PRO A 62 -13.65 -3.09 15.05
N ARG A 63 -14.38 -4.13 14.62
CA ARG A 63 -14.79 -4.33 13.22
C ARG A 63 -15.49 -3.12 12.60
N ALA A 64 -16.21 -2.33 13.41
CA ALA A 64 -16.84 -1.10 12.97
C ALA A 64 -15.83 -0.10 12.38
N ILE A 65 -14.64 0.02 12.98
CA ILE A 65 -13.56 0.88 12.50
C ILE A 65 -12.95 0.32 11.21
N THR A 66 -12.71 -1.00 11.13
CA THR A 66 -12.25 -1.64 9.90
C THR A 66 -13.23 -1.39 8.74
N TYR A 67 -14.53 -1.54 8.98
CA TYR A 67 -15.56 -1.25 7.97
C TYR A 67 -15.56 0.22 7.57
N MET A 68 -15.52 1.14 8.54
CA MET A 68 -15.44 2.58 8.27
C MET A 68 -14.24 2.92 7.38
N VAL A 69 -13.03 2.44 7.70
CA VAL A 69 -11.83 2.69 6.91
C VAL A 69 -11.94 2.08 5.51
N SER A 70 -12.47 0.85 5.39
CA SER A 70 -12.65 0.21 4.09
C SER A 70 -13.64 0.96 3.19
N VAL A 71 -14.73 1.48 3.76
CA VAL A 71 -15.69 2.31 3.04
C VAL A 71 -15.06 3.65 2.66
N ALA A 72 -14.28 4.27 3.54
CA ALA A 72 -13.56 5.50 3.22
C ALA A 72 -12.59 5.30 2.04
N VAL A 73 -11.80 4.22 2.04
CA VAL A 73 -10.91 3.87 0.91
C VAL A 73 -11.72 3.69 -0.38
N PHE A 74 -12.82 2.94 -0.33
CA PHE A 74 -13.71 2.76 -1.48
C PHE A 74 -14.24 4.09 -2.02
N MET A 75 -14.70 4.99 -1.15
CA MET A 75 -15.20 6.31 -1.55
C MET A 75 -14.10 7.19 -2.15
N VAL A 76 -12.89 7.18 -1.60
CA VAL A 76 -11.75 7.91 -2.19
C VAL A 76 -11.42 7.40 -3.59
N LEU A 77 -11.49 6.09 -3.83
CA LEU A 77 -11.29 5.53 -5.17
C LEU A 77 -12.38 6.00 -6.14
N LEU A 78 -13.64 6.00 -5.72
CA LEU A 78 -14.75 6.53 -6.55
C LEU A 78 -14.54 8.01 -6.89
N LEU A 79 -14.17 8.83 -5.91
CA LEU A 79 -13.89 10.25 -6.12
C LEU A 79 -12.70 10.47 -7.06
N THR A 80 -11.65 9.64 -6.94
CA THR A 80 -10.48 9.70 -7.83
C THR A 80 -10.86 9.40 -9.27
N ILE A 81 -11.68 8.37 -9.49
CA ILE A 81 -12.21 8.03 -10.83
C ILE A 81 -13.10 9.14 -11.37
N ALA A 82 -14.02 9.65 -10.56
CA ALA A 82 -14.94 10.73 -10.94
C ALA A 82 -14.17 12.02 -11.31
N ALA A 83 -13.13 12.38 -10.55
CA ALA A 83 -12.27 13.51 -10.86
C ALA A 83 -11.55 13.36 -12.20
N GLY A 84 -11.20 12.12 -12.59
CA GLY A 84 -10.63 11.83 -13.90
C GLY A 84 -11.53 12.20 -15.08
N TYR A 85 -12.86 12.10 -14.91
CA TYR A 85 -13.84 12.52 -15.92
C TYR A 85 -14.16 14.03 -15.88
N SER A 86 -13.87 14.71 -14.78
CA SER A 86 -14.17 16.14 -14.61
C SER A 86 -13.17 17.08 -15.29
N ILE A 87 -12.00 16.57 -15.68
CA ILE A 87 -10.89 17.35 -16.25
C ILE A 87 -10.93 17.33 -17.80
N GLN A 88 -11.69 16.41 -18.39
CA GLN A 88 -11.98 16.37 -19.83
C GLN A 88 -13.17 17.27 -20.18
#